data_AF-A0A6G1HQT2-F1
#
_entry.id   AF-A0A6G1HQT2-F1
#
_cell.length_a   1.000
_cell.length_b   1.000
_cell.length_c   1.000
_cell.angle_alpha   90.00
_cell.angle_beta   90.00
_cell.angle_gamma   90.00
#
_symmetry.space_group_name_H-M   'P 1'
#
loop_
_entity.id
_entity.type
_entity.pdbx_description
1 polymer ?
#
loop_
_entity_poly.entity_id
_entity_poly.type
_entity_poly.pdbx_seq_one_letter_code
_entity_poly.pdbx_strand_id
1 'polypeptide(L)'
;MMMFVGALTGPVYDAGYFRELLIVGTFLNVFGHMMLSLCTQYWQVLLAQGFCIGIGSACLFVPGVAILSTYFTSHLALATGIAASGSSLGGVLYPIILYRLINQVGFGWSVRTIGFIVLVTLLVPNLVMKVRVLPASKRPLVDWTAFRSLPFMLFILGAFVGFIGIYAPFFYMQSYAIAKHITNENLAFYLLSILNSASTFGRILPNMLADHVGPMNMILPCALMSGVLILTLMAVHNVGGMITFTVLFGFFSGTFVSLPPSIIVHLSPNRGLIGTRMGMCFSATAIGVLIGAPIAGAILAASDYKDVWIYGGVMTIAGTCLMFGARVAHKGWDLMIRA
;
A
#
# COMPACT_ATOMS: atom_id res chain seq x y z
N MET A 1 -7.21 9.44 -1.00
CA MET A 1 -6.68 10.77 -0.63
C MET A 1 -5.17 10.76 -0.44
N MET A 2 -4.61 9.95 0.45
CA MET A 2 -3.16 9.85 0.71
C MET A 2 -2.28 9.82 -0.57
N MET A 3 -2.56 8.91 -1.50
CA MET A 3 -1.79 8.79 -2.74
C MET A 3 -1.98 9.95 -3.73
N PHE A 4 -3.18 10.55 -3.77
CA PHE A 4 -3.51 11.67 -4.67
C PHE A 4 -2.92 12.99 -4.17
N VAL A 5 -3.14 13.30 -2.90
CA VAL A 5 -2.55 14.49 -2.24
C VAL A 5 -1.02 14.33 -2.14
N GLY A 6 -0.52 13.09 -2.11
CA GLY A 6 0.91 12.78 -2.20
C GLY A 6 1.59 13.49 -3.37
N ALA A 7 0.98 13.49 -4.55
CA ALA A 7 1.51 14.19 -5.72
C ALA A 7 1.63 15.71 -5.51
N LEU A 8 0.76 16.32 -4.71
CA LEU A 8 0.80 17.74 -4.35
C LEU A 8 1.84 18.04 -3.26
N THR A 9 2.07 17.09 -2.33
CA THR A 9 3.07 17.24 -1.27
C THR A 9 4.51 17.05 -1.74
N GLY A 10 4.72 16.39 -2.89
CA GLY A 10 6.05 16.20 -3.49
C GLY A 10 6.80 17.52 -3.76
N PRO A 11 6.21 18.48 -4.48
CA PRO A 11 6.82 19.80 -4.70
C PRO A 11 7.16 20.56 -3.41
N VAL A 12 6.35 20.41 -2.37
CA VAL A 12 6.58 21.06 -1.07
C VAL A 12 7.79 20.43 -0.36
N TYR A 13 7.91 19.10 -0.40
CA TYR A 13 9.07 18.37 0.12
C TYR A 13 10.35 18.81 -0.61
N ASP A 14 10.26 18.91 -1.94
CA ASP A 14 11.39 19.27 -2.78
C ASP A 14 11.81 20.74 -2.62
N ALA A 15 10.89 21.63 -2.21
CA ALA A 15 11.19 23.02 -1.85
C ALA A 15 11.93 23.16 -0.50
N GLY A 16 12.22 22.05 0.18
CA GLY A 16 12.98 22.02 1.43
C GLY A 16 12.13 21.98 2.69
N TYR A 17 10.80 21.96 2.56
CA TYR A 17 9.85 21.99 3.69
C TYR A 17 9.61 20.60 4.31
N PHE A 18 10.67 19.82 4.48
CA PHE A 18 10.58 18.46 5.01
C PHE A 18 10.02 18.40 6.43
N ARG A 19 10.51 19.28 7.31
CA ARG A 19 10.12 19.28 8.73
C ARG A 19 8.70 19.77 8.89
N GLU A 20 8.32 20.77 8.13
CA GLU A 20 6.99 21.36 8.10
C GLU A 20 5.97 20.32 7.65
N LEU A 21 6.27 19.53 6.62
CA LEU A 21 5.41 18.42 6.19
C LEU A 21 5.26 17.34 7.26
N LEU A 22 6.33 16.98 7.96
CA LEU A 22 6.27 16.02 9.07
C LEU A 22 5.40 16.55 10.22
N ILE A 23 5.60 17.81 10.62
CA ILE A 23 4.86 18.43 11.73
C ILE A 23 3.38 18.57 11.37
N VAL A 24 3.06 19.11 10.19
CA VAL A 24 1.69 19.28 9.71
C VAL A 24 1.02 17.92 9.53
N GLY A 25 1.71 16.95 8.93
CA GLY A 25 1.21 15.59 8.76
C GLY A 25 0.91 14.89 10.09
N THR A 26 1.78 15.08 11.08
CA THR A 26 1.62 14.54 12.44
C THR A 26 0.42 15.17 13.14
N PHE A 27 0.34 16.51 13.11
CA PHE A 27 -0.78 17.24 13.69
C PHE A 27 -2.10 16.80 13.08
N LEU A 28 -2.21 16.76 11.74
CA LEU A 28 -3.45 16.38 11.05
C LEU A 28 -3.87 14.93 11.34
N ASN A 29 -2.92 13.99 11.42
CA ASN A 29 -3.25 12.61 11.78
C ASN A 29 -3.80 12.50 13.21
N VAL A 30 -3.11 13.09 14.17
CA VAL A 30 -3.53 13.05 15.58
C VAL A 30 -4.86 13.79 15.75
N PHE A 31 -4.98 15.00 15.20
CA PHE A 31 -6.20 15.79 15.23
C PHE A 31 -7.37 15.05 14.59
N GLY A 32 -7.17 14.42 13.42
CA GLY A 32 -8.21 13.64 12.75
C GLY A 32 -8.71 12.46 13.59
N HIS A 33 -7.81 11.73 14.27
CA HIS A 33 -8.21 10.69 15.22
C HIS A 33 -8.96 11.25 16.44
N MET A 34 -8.53 12.39 16.99
CA MET A 34 -9.23 13.02 18.11
C MET A 34 -10.63 13.50 17.70
N MET A 35 -10.78 14.10 16.52
CA MET A 35 -12.08 14.54 15.99
C MET A 35 -12.99 13.36 15.66
N LEU A 36 -12.45 12.24 15.16
CA LEU A 36 -13.22 11.02 14.90
C LEU A 36 -13.92 10.52 16.17
N SER A 37 -13.32 10.71 17.36
CA SER A 37 -13.94 10.33 18.63
C SER A 37 -15.23 11.08 18.96
N LEU A 38 -15.49 12.20 18.28
CA LEU A 38 -16.65 13.08 18.48
C LEU A 38 -17.69 12.96 17.35
N CYS A 39 -17.39 12.19 16.30
CA CYS A 39 -18.28 12.09 15.14
C CYS A 39 -19.53 11.27 15.46
N THR A 40 -20.69 11.83 15.15
CA THR A 40 -22.01 11.16 15.21
C THR A 40 -22.64 11.00 13.84
N GLN A 41 -22.20 11.77 12.85
CA GLN A 41 -22.74 11.78 11.49
C GLN A 41 -21.69 11.34 10.46
N TYR A 42 -22.13 10.69 9.39
CA TYR A 42 -21.23 10.17 8.34
C TYR A 42 -20.36 11.27 7.71
N TRP A 43 -20.92 12.46 7.44
CA TRP A 43 -20.16 13.57 6.88
C TRP A 43 -19.03 14.04 7.80
N GLN A 44 -19.19 13.94 9.12
CA GLN A 44 -18.14 14.28 10.09
C GLN A 44 -17.00 13.27 10.02
N VAL A 45 -17.33 11.98 9.89
CA VAL A 45 -16.33 10.91 9.69
C VAL A 45 -15.56 11.13 8.38
N LEU A 46 -16.24 11.54 7.31
CA LEU A 46 -15.61 11.85 6.03
C LEU A 46 -14.61 13.01 6.15
N LEU A 47 -14.95 14.06 6.90
CA LEU A 47 -14.03 15.18 7.17
C LEU A 47 -12.84 14.75 8.03
N ALA A 48 -13.07 14.01 9.11
CA ALA A 48 -12.02 13.58 10.02
C ALA A 48 -11.06 12.54 9.39
N GLN A 49 -11.59 11.47 8.81
CA GLN A 49 -10.76 10.40 8.23
C GLN A 49 -10.42 10.63 6.76
N GLY A 50 -11.41 10.95 5.94
CA GLY A 50 -11.23 11.05 4.48
C GLY A 50 -10.30 12.21 4.11
N PHE A 51 -10.58 13.40 4.64
CA PHE A 51 -9.83 14.61 4.34
C PHE A 51 -8.69 14.85 5.33
N CYS A 52 -8.96 14.98 6.63
CA CYS A 52 -7.94 15.39 7.59
C CYS A 52 -6.81 14.35 7.74
N ILE A 53 -7.13 13.10 8.09
CA ILE A 53 -6.14 12.00 8.12
C ILE A 53 -5.57 11.74 6.72
N GLY A 54 -6.39 11.81 5.67
CA GLY A 54 -5.95 11.59 4.29
C GLY A 54 -4.86 12.57 3.82
N ILE A 55 -5.04 13.87 4.07
CA ILE A 55 -4.07 14.92 3.76
C ILE A 55 -2.85 14.78 4.68
N GLY A 56 -3.06 14.55 5.97
CA GLY A 56 -1.97 14.34 6.91
C GLY A 56 -1.08 13.16 6.51
N SER A 57 -1.69 12.05 6.10
CA SER A 57 -0.99 10.85 5.64
C SER A 57 -0.20 11.09 4.35
N ALA A 58 -0.71 11.92 3.45
CA ALA A 58 0.03 12.33 2.25
C ALA A 58 1.31 13.10 2.60
N CYS A 59 1.20 14.06 3.53
CA CYS A 59 2.32 14.84 4.04
C CYS A 59 3.40 13.98 4.72
N LEU A 60 3.03 12.82 5.27
CA LEU A 60 3.98 11.90 5.90
C LEU A 60 4.56 10.88 4.91
N PHE A 61 3.73 10.37 3.99
CA PHE A 61 4.10 9.26 3.12
C PHE A 61 5.20 9.61 2.13
N VAL A 62 5.03 10.71 1.38
CA VAL A 62 5.99 11.08 0.33
C VAL A 62 7.37 11.38 0.93
N PRO A 63 7.49 12.20 2.00
CA PRO A 63 8.77 12.41 2.65
C PRO A 63 9.38 11.14 3.24
N GLY A 64 8.55 10.28 3.85
CA GLY A 64 8.98 9.03 4.47
C GLY A 64 9.56 8.02 3.48
N VAL A 65 9.03 7.98 2.25
CA VAL A 65 9.57 7.12 1.19
C VAL A 65 10.77 7.79 0.50
N ALA A 66 10.70 9.10 0.22
CA ALA A 66 11.73 9.82 -0.50
C ALA A 66 13.08 9.85 0.25
N ILE A 67 13.06 10.01 1.58
CA ILE A 67 14.28 10.07 2.40
C ILE A 67 15.10 8.79 2.31
N LEU A 68 14.48 7.61 2.15
CA LEU A 68 15.19 6.33 2.06
C LEU A 68 16.16 6.28 0.87
N SER A 69 15.73 6.82 -0.27
CA SER A 69 16.55 6.89 -1.49
C SER A 69 17.79 7.80 -1.34
N THR A 70 17.82 8.67 -0.32
CA THR A 70 18.97 9.54 -0.02
C THR A 70 20.00 8.88 0.90
N TYR A 71 19.58 7.86 1.66
CA TYR A 71 20.43 7.12 2.60
C TYR A 71 20.94 5.80 2.03
N PHE A 72 20.12 5.11 1.22
CA PHE A 72 20.41 3.77 0.74
C PHE A 72 20.48 3.73 -0.79
N THR A 73 21.59 3.21 -1.32
CA THR A 73 21.76 2.93 -2.75
C THR A 73 21.78 1.43 -3.04
N SER A 74 22.55 0.65 -2.28
CA SER A 74 22.75 -0.80 -2.54
C SER A 74 21.68 -1.70 -1.92
N HIS A 75 21.01 -1.22 -0.86
CA HIS A 75 19.99 -1.98 -0.10
C HIS A 75 18.66 -1.20 -0.05
N LEU A 76 18.31 -0.55 -1.15
CA LEU A 76 17.15 0.33 -1.20
C LEU A 76 15.84 -0.46 -1.12
N ALA A 77 15.75 -1.64 -1.73
CA ALA A 77 14.54 -2.46 -1.66
C ALA A 77 14.33 -2.97 -0.22
N LEU A 78 15.38 -3.45 0.45
CA LEU A 78 15.31 -3.81 1.86
C LEU A 78 14.86 -2.64 2.76
N ALA A 79 15.48 -1.48 2.61
CA ALA A 79 15.13 -0.30 3.40
C ALA A 79 13.66 0.12 3.18
N THR A 80 13.21 0.12 1.92
CA THR A 80 11.81 0.38 1.55
C THR A 80 10.88 -0.68 2.13
N GLY A 81 11.29 -1.95 2.11
CA GLY A 81 10.57 -3.07 2.68
C GLY A 81 10.35 -2.93 4.18
N ILE A 82 11.41 -2.65 4.95
CA ILE A 82 11.34 -2.41 6.40
C ILE A 82 10.43 -1.23 6.72
N ALA A 83 10.57 -0.11 5.99
CA ALA A 83 9.71 1.05 6.19
C ALA A 83 8.24 0.72 5.88
N ALA A 84 7.98 -0.01 4.79
CA ALA A 84 6.64 -0.42 4.39
C ALA A 84 6.03 -1.44 5.38
N SER A 85 6.83 -2.28 6.04
CA SER A 85 6.35 -3.24 7.05
C SER A 85 5.64 -2.57 8.23
N GLY A 86 5.92 -1.29 8.50
CA GLY A 86 5.19 -0.50 9.49
C GLY A 86 3.67 -0.44 9.23
N SER A 87 3.24 -0.39 7.97
CA SER A 87 1.80 -0.36 7.67
C SER A 87 1.13 -1.70 7.95
N SER A 88 1.84 -2.82 7.71
CA SER A 88 1.34 -4.16 8.01
C SER A 88 1.24 -4.38 9.52
N LEU A 89 2.25 -3.97 10.29
CA LEU A 89 2.19 -3.99 11.76
C LEU A 89 1.03 -3.14 12.30
N GLY A 90 0.82 -1.94 11.74
CA GLY A 90 -0.35 -1.11 12.06
C GLY A 90 -1.68 -1.81 11.75
N GLY A 91 -1.75 -2.52 10.62
CA GLY A 91 -2.92 -3.33 10.23
C GLY A 91 -3.19 -4.53 11.15
N VAL A 92 -2.19 -5.00 11.90
CA VAL A 92 -2.38 -6.00 12.97
C VAL A 92 -2.82 -5.33 14.26
N LEU A 93 -2.07 -4.32 14.71
CA LEU A 93 -2.23 -3.72 16.03
C LEU A 93 -3.52 -2.91 16.17
N TYR A 94 -3.81 -2.01 15.22
CA TYR A 94 -4.93 -1.07 15.39
C TYR A 94 -6.31 -1.75 15.45
N PRO A 95 -6.64 -2.73 14.58
CA PRO A 95 -7.93 -3.42 14.68
C PRO A 95 -8.08 -4.20 16.01
N ILE A 96 -7.02 -4.86 16.48
CA ILE A 96 -7.05 -5.62 17.74
C ILE A 96 -7.24 -4.68 18.93
N ILE A 97 -6.49 -3.57 18.97
CA ILE A 97 -6.61 -2.55 20.00
C ILE A 97 -8.03 -1.97 20.03
N LEU A 98 -8.57 -1.58 18.87
CA LEU A 98 -9.92 -1.04 18.76
C LEU A 98 -10.97 -2.05 19.23
N TYR A 99 -10.89 -3.30 18.75
CA TYR A 99 -11.86 -4.36 19.08
C TYR A 99 -11.88 -4.71 20.57
N ARG A 100 -10.71 -4.71 21.23
CA ARG A 100 -10.63 -4.99 22.68
C ARG A 100 -11.10 -3.80 23.51
N LEU A 101 -10.76 -2.58 23.12
CA LEU A 101 -11.10 -1.37 23.88
C LEU A 101 -12.55 -0.94 23.69
N ILE A 102 -13.17 -1.18 22.52
CA ILE A 102 -14.53 -0.68 22.23
C ILE A 102 -15.56 -1.20 23.24
N ASN A 103 -15.42 -2.46 23.68
CA ASN A 103 -16.31 -3.08 24.67
C ASN A 103 -16.00 -2.65 26.11
N GLN A 104 -14.82 -2.08 26.38
CA GLN A 104 -14.38 -1.72 27.74
C GLN A 104 -14.55 -0.22 28.04
N VAL A 105 -14.18 0.64 27.08
CA VAL A 105 -14.13 2.10 27.28
C VAL A 105 -14.97 2.89 26.26
N GLY A 106 -15.68 2.18 25.37
CA GLY A 106 -16.51 2.77 24.32
C GLY A 106 -15.71 3.32 23.13
N PHE A 107 -16.40 3.59 22.03
CA PHE A 107 -15.80 4.01 20.75
C PHE A 107 -14.88 5.24 20.88
N GLY A 108 -15.34 6.29 21.57
CA GLY A 108 -14.61 7.55 21.67
C GLY A 108 -13.21 7.40 22.30
N TRP A 109 -13.12 6.74 23.46
CA TRP A 109 -11.82 6.52 24.12
C TRP A 109 -10.93 5.51 23.39
N SER A 110 -11.51 4.51 22.73
CA SER A 110 -10.75 3.57 21.90
C SER A 110 -10.04 4.29 20.75
N VAL A 111 -10.75 5.17 20.04
CA VAL A 111 -10.16 5.95 18.93
C VAL A 111 -9.13 6.96 19.43
N ARG A 112 -9.35 7.62 20.58
CA ARG A 112 -8.34 8.51 21.19
C ARG A 112 -7.07 7.77 21.58
N THR A 113 -7.19 6.55 22.09
CA THR A 113 -6.06 5.67 22.41
C THR A 113 -5.21 5.41 21.17
N ILE A 114 -5.84 5.12 20.03
CA ILE A 114 -5.13 5.01 18.74
C ILE A 114 -4.46 6.34 18.36
N GLY A 115 -5.15 7.47 18.54
CA GLY A 115 -4.59 8.80 18.31
C GLY A 115 -3.33 9.08 19.13
N PHE A 116 -3.29 8.65 20.40
CA PHE A 116 -2.09 8.77 21.25
C PHE A 116 -0.95 7.84 20.80
N ILE A 117 -1.26 6.62 20.37
CA ILE A 117 -0.25 5.70 19.80
C ILE A 117 0.35 6.33 18.53
N VAL A 118 -0.49 6.88 17.65
CA VAL A 118 -0.05 7.60 16.44
C VAL A 118 0.82 8.80 16.81
N LEU A 119 0.47 9.57 17.84
CA LEU A 119 1.28 10.69 18.31
C LEU A 119 2.68 10.23 18.76
N VAL A 120 2.76 9.22 19.62
CA VAL A 120 4.04 8.70 20.13
C VAL A 120 4.90 8.14 19.01
N THR A 121 4.30 7.36 18.10
CA THR A 121 5.03 6.74 16.99
C THR A 121 5.49 7.76 15.95
N LEU A 122 4.73 8.84 15.71
CA LEU A 122 5.14 9.93 14.81
C LEU A 122 6.09 10.94 15.46
N LEU A 123 6.14 11.02 16.79
CA LEU A 123 7.11 11.87 17.48
C LEU A 123 8.55 11.40 17.22
N VAL A 124 8.78 10.09 17.12
CA VAL A 124 10.09 9.51 16.79
C VAL A 124 10.65 10.01 15.44
N PRO A 125 9.96 9.87 14.29
CA PRO A 125 10.47 10.38 13.03
C PRO A 125 10.61 11.90 13.00
N ASN A 126 9.77 12.67 13.72
CA ASN A 126 9.94 14.12 13.83
C ASN A 126 11.27 14.52 14.50
N LEU A 127 11.75 13.72 15.46
CA LEU A 127 13.01 13.98 16.15
C LEU A 127 14.23 13.43 15.40
N VAL A 128 14.08 12.28 14.74
CA VAL A 128 15.22 11.50 14.21
C VAL A 128 15.47 11.74 12.72
N MET A 129 14.43 11.95 11.89
CA MET A 129 14.61 12.06 10.45
C MET A 129 15.34 13.37 10.07
N LYS A 130 16.38 13.24 9.24
CA LYS A 130 17.19 14.37 8.75
C LYS A 130 17.35 14.26 7.25
N VAL A 131 17.08 15.35 6.53
CA VAL A 131 17.32 15.41 5.08
C VAL A 131 18.81 15.48 4.83
N ARG A 132 19.36 14.52 4.08
CA ARG A 132 20.79 14.49 3.72
C ARG A 132 21.10 15.28 2.45
N VAL A 133 20.18 15.27 1.48
CA VAL A 133 20.35 15.89 0.17
C VAL A 133 19.04 16.56 -0.23
N LEU A 134 19.08 17.87 -0.47
CA LEU A 134 17.96 18.61 -1.06
C LEU A 134 18.04 18.52 -2.60
N PRO A 135 16.91 18.38 -3.31
CA PRO A 135 16.91 18.46 -4.76
C PRO A 135 17.45 19.82 -5.24
N ALA A 136 18.30 19.80 -6.26
CA ALA A 136 18.96 21.00 -6.78
C ALA A 136 18.02 21.99 -7.52
N SER A 137 16.76 21.62 -7.78
CA SER A 137 15.81 22.48 -8.51
C SER A 137 14.35 22.17 -8.21
N LYS A 138 13.47 23.17 -8.44
CA LYS A 138 12.00 23.01 -8.43
C LYS A 138 11.60 21.96 -9.47
N ARG A 139 10.94 20.90 -9.03
CA ARG A 139 10.47 19.82 -9.92
C ARG A 139 9.08 20.13 -10.50
N PRO A 140 8.80 19.78 -11.75
CA PRO A 140 7.46 19.86 -12.29
C PRO A 140 6.53 18.85 -11.60
N LEU A 141 5.26 19.22 -11.42
CA LEU A 141 4.20 18.34 -10.92
C LEU A 141 4.00 17.10 -11.81
N VAL A 142 4.25 17.24 -13.11
CA VAL A 142 4.10 16.18 -14.11
C VAL A 142 5.37 16.14 -14.96
N ASP A 143 5.98 14.96 -15.05
CA ASP A 143 7.05 14.69 -15.99
C ASP A 143 6.45 14.21 -17.31
N TRP A 144 6.29 15.12 -18.27
CA TRP A 144 5.76 14.79 -19.60
C TRP A 144 6.63 13.79 -20.36
N THR A 145 7.94 13.70 -20.05
CA THR A 145 8.82 12.71 -20.66
C THR A 145 8.51 11.29 -20.20
N ALA A 146 7.89 11.15 -19.02
CA ALA A 146 7.52 9.86 -18.46
C ALA A 146 6.46 9.16 -19.33
N PHE A 147 5.55 9.90 -19.97
CA PHE A 147 4.56 9.36 -20.90
C PHE A 147 5.18 8.80 -22.20
N ARG A 148 6.39 9.23 -22.55
CA ARG A 148 7.14 8.69 -23.71
C ARG A 148 7.93 7.43 -23.37
N SER A 149 8.09 7.11 -22.10
CA SER A 149 8.81 5.93 -21.65
C SER A 149 7.87 4.73 -21.60
N LEU A 150 7.97 3.84 -22.58
CA LEU A 150 7.18 2.63 -22.66
C LEU A 150 7.29 1.75 -21.38
N PRO A 151 8.49 1.50 -20.82
CA PRO A 151 8.61 0.75 -19.56
C PRO A 151 7.85 1.39 -18.40
N PHE A 152 7.93 2.71 -18.27
CA PHE A 152 7.26 3.43 -17.19
C PHE A 152 5.74 3.41 -17.34
N MET A 153 5.23 3.60 -18.55
CA MET A 153 3.79 3.57 -18.83
C MET A 153 3.18 2.19 -18.62
N LEU A 154 3.85 1.13 -19.11
CA LEU A 154 3.42 -0.25 -18.88
C LEU A 154 3.43 -0.59 -17.39
N PHE A 155 4.41 -0.09 -16.63
CA PHE A 155 4.46 -0.29 -15.19
C PHE A 155 3.32 0.43 -14.47
N ILE A 156 3.04 1.70 -14.81
CA ILE A 156 1.89 2.44 -14.23
C ILE A 156 0.58 1.74 -14.54
N LEU A 157 0.36 1.35 -15.79
CA LEU A 157 -0.88 0.69 -16.20
C LEU A 157 -1.02 -0.67 -15.50
N GLY A 158 0.07 -1.44 -15.42
CA GLY A 158 0.09 -2.72 -14.72
C GLY A 158 -0.15 -2.59 -13.21
N ALA A 159 0.45 -1.58 -12.57
CA ALA A 159 0.18 -1.26 -11.18
C ALA A 159 -1.29 -0.85 -11.00
N PHE A 160 -1.83 0.05 -11.84
CA PHE A 160 -3.22 0.47 -11.81
C PHE A 160 -4.18 -0.75 -11.88
N VAL A 161 -4.03 -1.60 -12.90
CA VAL A 161 -4.86 -2.79 -13.09
C VAL A 161 -4.67 -3.81 -11.97
N GLY A 162 -3.43 -4.01 -11.50
CA GLY A 162 -3.16 -4.94 -10.41
C GLY A 162 -3.76 -4.49 -9.08
N PHE A 163 -3.68 -3.21 -8.76
CA PHE A 163 -4.25 -2.64 -7.52
C PHE A 163 -5.78 -2.58 -7.52
N ILE A 164 -6.43 -2.60 -8.68
CA ILE A 164 -7.88 -2.79 -8.79
C ILE A 164 -8.29 -4.15 -8.21
N GLY A 165 -7.54 -5.21 -8.54
CA GLY A 165 -7.90 -6.59 -8.16
C GLY A 165 -7.38 -7.03 -6.79
N ILE A 166 -6.16 -6.63 -6.41
CA ILE A 166 -5.46 -7.20 -5.26
C ILE A 166 -6.14 -6.93 -3.91
N TYR A 167 -6.97 -5.89 -3.81
CA TYR A 167 -7.67 -5.55 -2.58
C TYR A 167 -8.97 -6.33 -2.34
N ALA A 168 -9.46 -7.09 -3.33
CA ALA A 168 -10.70 -7.85 -3.17
C ALA A 168 -10.68 -8.80 -1.95
N PRO A 169 -9.62 -9.61 -1.72
CA PRO A 169 -9.54 -10.44 -0.51
C PRO A 169 -9.41 -9.63 0.77
N PHE A 170 -8.79 -8.44 0.76
CA PHE A 170 -8.65 -7.62 1.97
C PHE A 170 -10.01 -7.18 2.53
N PHE A 171 -10.99 -6.92 1.64
CA PHE A 171 -12.32 -6.46 2.03
C PHE A 171 -13.33 -7.59 2.23
N TYR A 172 -13.32 -8.60 1.35
CA TYR A 172 -14.41 -9.59 1.27
C TYR A 172 -14.07 -10.96 1.86
N MET A 173 -12.81 -11.22 2.27
CA MET A 173 -12.42 -12.54 2.80
C MET A 173 -13.12 -12.85 4.13
N GLN A 174 -13.21 -11.87 5.03
CA GLN A 174 -13.90 -12.06 6.31
C GLN A 174 -15.39 -12.36 6.09
N SER A 175 -16.06 -11.58 5.24
CA SER A 175 -17.48 -11.79 4.96
C SER A 175 -17.74 -13.11 4.24
N TYR A 176 -16.84 -13.53 3.34
CA TYR A 176 -16.89 -14.83 2.69
C TYR A 176 -16.75 -15.99 3.69
N ALA A 177 -15.77 -15.92 4.60
CA ALA A 177 -15.54 -16.96 5.60
C ALA A 177 -16.74 -17.15 6.54
N ILE A 178 -17.43 -16.06 6.89
CA ILE A 178 -18.65 -16.06 7.70
C ILE A 178 -19.84 -16.57 6.87
N ALA A 179 -20.07 -16.01 5.68
CA ALA A 179 -21.23 -16.31 4.84
C ALA A 179 -21.26 -17.76 4.34
N LYS A 180 -20.10 -18.37 4.10
CA LYS A 180 -19.99 -19.79 3.71
C LYS A 180 -19.77 -20.72 4.91
N HIS A 181 -19.90 -20.22 6.14
CA HIS A 181 -19.71 -20.98 7.38
C HIS A 181 -18.37 -21.74 7.46
N ILE A 182 -17.30 -21.17 6.88
CA ILE A 182 -15.97 -21.80 6.85
C ILE A 182 -15.29 -21.66 8.21
N THR A 183 -15.46 -20.51 8.87
CA THR A 183 -14.85 -20.21 10.17
C THR A 183 -15.88 -19.60 11.12
N ASN A 184 -15.62 -19.65 12.44
CA ASN A 184 -16.39 -18.88 13.41
C ASN A 184 -16.09 -17.36 13.30
N GLU A 185 -16.96 -16.52 13.86
CA GLU A 185 -16.81 -15.06 13.80
C GLU A 185 -15.50 -14.56 14.43
N ASN A 186 -15.05 -15.22 15.51
CA ASN A 186 -13.79 -14.90 16.18
C ASN A 186 -12.58 -15.10 15.25
N LEU A 187 -12.46 -16.24 14.58
CA LEU A 187 -11.36 -16.50 13.67
C LEU A 187 -11.46 -15.64 12.41
N ALA A 188 -12.67 -15.42 11.90
CA ALA A 188 -12.92 -14.56 10.74
C ALA A 188 -12.39 -13.13 10.97
N PHE A 189 -12.59 -12.58 12.17
CA PHE A 189 -12.03 -11.29 12.57
C PHE A 189 -10.50 -11.28 12.54
N TYR A 190 -9.86 -12.35 13.02
CA TYR A 190 -8.40 -12.45 13.04
C TYR A 190 -7.76 -12.75 11.68
N LEU A 191 -8.52 -13.13 10.64
CA LEU A 191 -7.97 -13.38 9.30
C LEU A 191 -7.23 -12.16 8.75
N LEU A 192 -7.77 -10.95 8.95
CA LEU A 192 -7.10 -9.73 8.48
C LEU A 192 -5.80 -9.46 9.25
N SER A 193 -5.77 -9.76 10.56
CA SER A 193 -4.54 -9.67 11.37
C SER A 193 -3.51 -10.72 10.96
N ILE A 194 -3.92 -11.95 10.65
CA ILE A 194 -3.03 -13.01 10.15
C ILE A 194 -2.44 -12.60 8.80
N LEU A 195 -3.27 -12.06 7.90
CA LEU A 195 -2.85 -11.57 6.60
C LEU A 195 -1.78 -10.49 6.73
N ASN A 196 -2.03 -9.47 7.55
CA ASN A 196 -1.08 -8.38 7.75
C ASN A 196 0.19 -8.86 8.45
N SER A 197 0.10 -9.84 9.35
CA SER A 197 1.28 -10.47 9.97
C SER A 197 2.16 -11.14 8.92
N ALA A 198 1.57 -11.96 8.03
CA ALA A 198 2.30 -12.58 6.93
C ALA A 198 2.85 -11.54 5.93
N SER A 199 2.09 -10.48 5.67
CA SER A 199 2.51 -9.35 4.83
C SER A 199 3.73 -8.61 5.36
N THR A 200 3.91 -8.56 6.68
CA THR A 200 5.12 -7.98 7.30
C THR A 200 6.37 -8.72 6.84
N PHE A 201 6.36 -10.05 6.83
CA PHE A 201 7.47 -10.87 6.33
C PHE A 201 7.60 -10.79 4.80
N GLY A 202 6.47 -10.74 4.10
CA GLY A 202 6.40 -10.56 2.65
C GLY A 202 6.93 -9.21 2.13
N ARG A 203 6.98 -8.21 3.01
CA ARG A 203 7.60 -6.90 2.74
C ARG A 203 9.09 -6.86 3.10
N ILE A 204 9.63 -7.84 3.81
CA ILE A 204 11.05 -7.84 4.19
C ILE A 204 11.80 -8.84 3.33
N LEU A 205 11.42 -10.12 3.36
CA LEU A 205 12.23 -11.21 2.77
C LEU A 205 12.35 -11.10 1.24
N PRO A 206 11.26 -10.93 0.46
CA PRO A 206 11.38 -10.72 -0.99
C PRO A 206 12.10 -9.42 -1.34
N ASN A 207 11.93 -8.36 -0.55
CA ASN A 207 12.65 -7.09 -0.76
C ASN A 207 14.16 -7.21 -0.52
N MET A 208 14.60 -8.05 0.43
CA MET A 208 16.02 -8.39 0.58
C MET A 208 16.56 -9.09 -0.66
N LEU A 209 15.79 -10.03 -1.21
CA LEU A 209 16.17 -10.75 -2.43
C LEU A 209 16.18 -9.82 -3.66
N ALA A 210 15.25 -8.87 -3.72
CA ALA A 210 15.12 -7.89 -4.79
C ALA A 210 16.39 -7.04 -4.98
N ASP A 211 17.13 -6.74 -3.89
CA ASP A 211 18.42 -6.03 -3.99
C ASP A 211 19.48 -6.86 -4.76
N HIS A 212 19.34 -8.19 -4.81
CA HIS A 212 20.25 -9.08 -5.52
C HIS A 212 19.76 -9.48 -6.92
N VAL A 213 18.46 -9.76 -7.08
CA VAL A 213 17.88 -10.25 -8.36
C VAL A 213 17.33 -9.14 -9.24
N GLY A 214 17.11 -7.94 -8.68
CA GLY A 214 16.42 -6.84 -9.34
C GLY A 214 14.96 -6.71 -8.87
N PRO A 215 14.48 -5.49 -8.56
CA PRO A 215 13.14 -5.27 -8.03
C PRO A 215 12.03 -5.60 -9.03
N MET A 216 12.24 -5.45 -10.33
CA MET A 216 11.26 -5.91 -11.33
C MET A 216 11.19 -7.44 -11.39
N ASN A 217 12.34 -8.12 -11.31
CA ASN A 217 12.36 -9.58 -11.36
C ASN A 217 11.70 -10.21 -10.11
N MET A 218 11.72 -9.50 -8.98
CA MET A 218 11.08 -9.97 -7.74
C MET A 218 9.58 -9.66 -7.67
N ILE A 219 9.13 -8.49 -8.16
CA ILE A 219 7.70 -8.14 -8.07
C ILE A 219 6.82 -9.08 -8.92
N LEU A 220 7.32 -9.54 -10.06
CA LEU A 220 6.57 -10.35 -11.03
C LEU A 220 6.09 -11.70 -10.47
N PRO A 221 6.96 -12.59 -9.93
CA PRO A 221 6.50 -13.84 -9.35
C PRO A 221 5.58 -13.62 -8.15
N CYS A 222 5.84 -12.61 -7.31
CA CYS A 222 4.96 -12.29 -6.18
C CYS A 222 3.58 -11.78 -6.61
N ALA A 223 3.53 -10.95 -7.65
CA ALA A 223 2.27 -10.45 -8.21
C ALA A 223 1.45 -11.57 -8.86
N LEU A 224 2.13 -12.44 -9.64
CA LEU A 224 1.50 -13.60 -10.27
C LEU A 224 0.94 -14.56 -9.21
N MET A 225 1.74 -14.90 -8.20
CA MET A 225 1.31 -15.76 -7.09
C MET A 225 0.15 -15.14 -6.33
N SER A 226 0.16 -13.83 -6.10
CA SER A 226 -0.98 -13.14 -5.47
C SER A 226 -2.25 -13.31 -6.31
N GLY A 227 -2.18 -13.08 -7.62
CA GLY A 227 -3.33 -13.26 -8.52
C GLY A 227 -3.84 -14.70 -8.58
N VAL A 228 -2.94 -15.68 -8.68
CA VAL A 228 -3.30 -17.12 -8.66
C VAL A 228 -3.94 -17.50 -7.33
N LEU A 229 -3.38 -17.06 -6.20
CA LEU A 229 -3.93 -17.33 -4.89
C LEU A 229 -5.36 -16.77 -4.76
N ILE A 230 -5.65 -15.58 -5.29
CA ILE A 230 -7.02 -15.04 -5.29
C ILE A 230 -7.96 -16.00 -5.99
N LEU A 231 -7.57 -16.59 -7.13
CA LEU A 231 -8.41 -17.58 -7.82
C LEU A 231 -8.59 -18.86 -7.00
N THR A 232 -7.59 -19.26 -6.21
CA THR A 232 -7.71 -20.46 -5.35
C THR A 232 -8.78 -20.33 -4.26
N LEU A 233 -9.18 -19.11 -3.86
CA LEU A 233 -10.28 -18.90 -2.91
C LEU A 233 -11.59 -19.56 -3.36
N MET A 234 -11.80 -19.73 -4.66
CA MET A 234 -12.98 -20.43 -5.18
C MET A 234 -13.07 -21.90 -4.71
N ALA A 235 -11.95 -22.52 -4.38
CA ALA A 235 -11.85 -23.93 -3.95
C ALA A 235 -11.68 -24.08 -2.42
N VAL A 236 -11.66 -22.97 -1.66
CA VAL A 236 -11.45 -23.00 -0.21
C VAL A 236 -12.79 -23.20 0.50
N HIS A 237 -12.97 -24.37 1.11
CA HIS A 237 -14.19 -24.73 1.85
C HIS A 237 -13.95 -25.15 3.30
N ASN A 238 -12.72 -25.02 3.79
CA ASN A 238 -12.37 -25.43 5.15
C ASN A 238 -11.42 -24.42 5.81
N VAL A 239 -11.36 -24.48 7.14
CA VAL A 239 -10.56 -23.57 7.98
C VAL A 239 -9.07 -23.60 7.60
N GLY A 240 -8.51 -24.79 7.39
CA GLY A 240 -7.09 -24.96 7.06
C GLY A 240 -6.72 -24.29 5.73
N GLY A 241 -7.56 -24.45 4.71
CA GLY A 241 -7.42 -23.80 3.42
C GLY A 241 -7.53 -22.28 3.52
N MET A 242 -8.45 -21.78 4.36
CA MET A 242 -8.60 -20.34 4.60
C MET A 242 -7.33 -19.76 5.22
N ILE A 243 -6.84 -20.33 6.32
CA ILE A 243 -5.63 -19.86 6.99
C ILE A 243 -4.41 -19.94 6.05
N THR A 244 -4.26 -21.05 5.33
CA THR A 244 -3.15 -21.25 4.39
C THR A 244 -3.18 -20.19 3.29
N PHE A 245 -4.35 -19.94 2.69
CA PHE A 245 -4.53 -18.86 1.73
C PHE A 245 -4.17 -17.51 2.35
N THR A 246 -4.69 -17.18 3.52
CA THR A 246 -4.46 -15.89 4.20
C THR A 246 -2.97 -15.62 4.42
N VAL A 247 -2.21 -16.63 4.86
CA VAL A 247 -0.76 -16.52 5.10
C VAL A 247 0.00 -16.34 3.79
N LEU A 248 -0.23 -17.21 2.80
CA LEU A 248 0.47 -17.14 1.52
C LEU A 248 0.14 -15.84 0.77
N PHE A 249 -1.14 -15.48 0.71
CA PHE A 249 -1.59 -14.26 0.06
C PHE A 249 -1.03 -13.02 0.77
N GLY A 250 -1.05 -12.98 2.11
CA GLY A 250 -0.43 -11.90 2.88
C GLY A 250 1.05 -11.74 2.53
N PHE A 251 1.81 -12.84 2.50
CA PHE A 251 3.23 -12.84 2.14
C PHE A 251 3.48 -12.29 0.73
N PHE A 252 2.85 -12.85 -0.31
CA PHE A 252 3.12 -12.42 -1.69
C PHE A 252 2.56 -11.04 -2.01
N SER A 253 1.38 -10.69 -1.49
CA SER A 253 0.79 -9.36 -1.71
C SER A 253 1.60 -8.25 -1.02
N GLY A 254 2.27 -8.55 0.11
CA GLY A 254 3.14 -7.60 0.78
C GLY A 254 4.26 -7.06 -0.11
N THR A 255 4.86 -7.93 -0.93
CA THR A 255 5.89 -7.56 -1.90
C THR A 255 5.34 -6.63 -2.98
N PHE A 256 4.15 -6.94 -3.52
CA PHE A 256 3.49 -6.14 -4.55
C PHE A 256 3.25 -4.69 -4.10
N VAL A 257 2.93 -4.49 -2.83
CA VAL A 257 2.67 -3.14 -2.27
C VAL A 257 3.97 -2.38 -1.96
N SER A 258 5.06 -3.06 -1.63
CA SER A 258 6.29 -2.43 -1.10
C SER A 258 7.40 -2.21 -2.14
N LEU A 259 7.45 -2.98 -3.23
CA LEU A 259 8.44 -2.82 -4.29
C LEU A 259 8.25 -1.64 -5.26
N PRO A 260 7.04 -1.13 -5.55
CA PRO A 260 6.87 -0.07 -6.56
C PRO A 260 7.76 1.17 -6.38
N PRO A 261 7.99 1.69 -5.15
CA PRO A 261 8.95 2.78 -4.95
C PRO A 261 10.34 2.50 -5.50
N SER A 262 10.89 1.33 -5.20
CA SER A 262 12.22 0.92 -5.64
C SER A 262 12.27 0.80 -7.17
N ILE A 263 11.25 0.20 -7.78
CA ILE A 263 11.16 0.06 -9.24
C ILE A 263 11.12 1.43 -9.94
N ILE A 264 10.36 2.38 -9.40
CA ILE A 264 10.27 3.73 -9.95
C ILE A 264 11.62 4.44 -9.89
N VAL A 265 12.41 4.21 -8.85
CA VAL A 265 13.79 4.72 -8.76
C VAL A 265 14.65 4.18 -9.90
N HIS A 266 14.55 2.89 -10.21
CA HIS A 266 15.28 2.26 -11.33
C HIS A 266 14.79 2.70 -12.72
N LEU A 267 13.48 2.93 -12.87
CA LEU A 267 12.87 3.44 -14.11
C LEU A 267 13.08 4.94 -14.33
N SER A 268 13.64 5.65 -13.35
CA SER A 268 13.87 7.09 -13.42
C SER A 268 15.30 7.39 -13.89
N PRO A 269 15.51 8.00 -15.07
CA PRO A 269 16.84 8.28 -15.60
C PRO A 269 17.57 9.36 -14.79
N ASN A 270 16.81 10.25 -14.13
CA ASN A 270 17.35 11.33 -13.30
C ASN A 270 16.80 11.23 -11.89
N ARG A 271 17.69 11.30 -10.89
CA ARG A 271 17.32 11.36 -9.47
C ARG A 271 16.40 12.55 -9.13
N GLY A 272 16.50 13.62 -9.92
CA GLY A 272 15.63 14.78 -9.88
C GLY A 272 14.19 14.53 -10.35
N LEU A 273 13.83 13.37 -10.90
CA LEU A 273 12.47 13.08 -11.37
C LEU A 273 11.78 11.95 -10.61
N ILE A 274 12.49 11.30 -9.67
CA ILE A 274 11.98 10.16 -8.89
C ILE A 274 10.69 10.54 -8.15
N GLY A 275 10.68 11.67 -7.45
CA GLY A 275 9.51 12.12 -6.68
C GLY A 275 8.29 12.37 -7.57
N THR A 276 8.48 13.07 -8.69
CA THR A 276 7.41 13.34 -9.67
C THR A 276 6.86 12.03 -10.26
N ARG A 277 7.73 11.12 -10.70
CA ARG A 277 7.34 9.82 -11.27
C ARG A 277 6.66 8.91 -10.23
N MET A 278 7.11 8.96 -8.98
CA MET A 278 6.49 8.27 -7.86
C MET A 278 5.08 8.81 -7.59
N GLY A 279 4.91 10.15 -7.57
CA GLY A 279 3.61 10.80 -7.44
C GLY A 279 2.66 10.45 -8.57
N MET A 280 3.14 10.46 -9.83
CA MET A 280 2.34 10.06 -11.00
C MET A 280 1.85 8.60 -10.89
N CYS A 281 2.74 7.67 -10.54
CA CYS A 281 2.40 6.27 -10.38
C CYS A 281 1.38 6.06 -9.26
N PHE A 282 1.64 6.58 -8.05
CA PHE A 282 0.72 6.43 -6.94
C PHE A 282 -0.62 7.12 -7.17
N SER A 283 -0.66 8.25 -7.87
CA SER A 283 -1.91 8.92 -8.22
C SER A 283 -2.78 8.07 -9.14
N ALA A 284 -2.18 7.45 -10.16
CA ALA A 284 -2.88 6.51 -11.03
C ALA A 284 -3.39 5.31 -10.22
N THR A 285 -2.51 4.68 -9.44
CA THR A 285 -2.87 3.56 -8.56
C THR A 285 -3.98 3.91 -7.57
N ALA A 286 -4.02 5.14 -7.04
CA ALA A 286 -5.07 5.59 -6.12
C ALA A 286 -6.47 5.48 -6.72
N ILE A 287 -6.61 5.80 -8.02
CA ILE A 287 -7.87 5.66 -8.75
C ILE A 287 -8.24 4.18 -8.82
N GLY A 288 -7.27 3.31 -9.11
CA GLY A 288 -7.48 1.86 -9.16
C GLY A 288 -8.00 1.29 -7.83
N VAL A 289 -7.37 1.68 -6.72
CA VAL A 289 -7.82 1.27 -5.38
C VAL A 289 -9.22 1.82 -5.06
N LEU A 290 -9.51 3.06 -5.46
CA LEU A 290 -10.81 3.70 -5.22
C LEU A 290 -11.95 2.98 -5.94
N ILE A 291 -11.76 2.60 -7.21
CA ILE A 291 -12.80 1.95 -8.01
C ILE A 291 -12.89 0.44 -7.77
N GLY A 292 -11.79 -0.21 -7.36
CA GLY A 292 -11.72 -1.67 -7.22
C GLY A 292 -12.70 -2.23 -6.18
N ALA A 293 -12.78 -1.61 -5.00
CA ALA A 293 -13.66 -2.10 -3.93
C ALA A 293 -15.17 -1.93 -4.25
N PRO A 294 -15.65 -0.79 -4.79
CA PRO A 294 -17.02 -0.66 -5.27
C PRO A 294 -17.37 -1.60 -6.42
N ILE A 295 -16.48 -1.81 -7.38
CA ILE A 295 -16.72 -2.76 -8.48
C ILE A 295 -16.87 -4.18 -7.93
N ALA A 296 -15.96 -4.61 -7.06
CA ALA A 296 -16.07 -5.90 -6.38
C ALA A 296 -17.38 -6.04 -5.57
N GLY A 297 -17.83 -4.96 -4.93
CA GLY A 297 -19.09 -4.94 -4.19
C GLY A 297 -20.32 -5.03 -5.09
N ALA A 298 -20.31 -4.35 -6.23
CA ALA A 298 -21.36 -4.44 -7.24
C ALA A 298 -21.42 -5.85 -7.87
N ILE A 299 -20.27 -6.46 -8.12
CA ILE A 299 -20.19 -7.86 -8.57
C ILE A 299 -20.79 -8.78 -7.50
N LEU A 300 -20.41 -8.62 -6.23
CA LEU A 300 -20.95 -9.43 -5.14
C LEU A 300 -22.48 -9.28 -5.00
N ALA A 301 -23.01 -8.07 -5.19
CA ALA A 301 -24.44 -7.81 -5.12
C ALA A 301 -25.21 -8.43 -6.30
N ALA A 302 -24.58 -8.51 -7.48
CA ALA A 302 -25.19 -9.08 -8.67
C ALA A 302 -25.05 -10.60 -8.77
N SER A 303 -24.05 -11.20 -8.14
CA SER A 303 -23.76 -12.64 -8.24
C SER A 303 -23.29 -13.30 -6.93
N ASP A 304 -22.14 -13.98 -6.91
CA ASP A 304 -21.58 -14.67 -5.75
C ASP A 304 -20.09 -14.32 -5.59
N TYR A 305 -19.53 -14.64 -4.42
CA TYR A 305 -18.12 -14.44 -4.10
C TYR A 305 -17.16 -15.04 -5.13
N LYS A 306 -17.58 -16.09 -5.85
CA LYS A 306 -16.80 -16.68 -6.94
C LYS A 306 -16.39 -15.63 -7.99
N ASP A 307 -17.32 -14.77 -8.39
CA ASP A 307 -17.05 -13.78 -9.44
C ASP A 307 -16.19 -12.63 -8.91
N VAL A 308 -16.28 -12.32 -7.62
CA VAL A 308 -15.38 -11.40 -6.92
C VAL A 308 -13.93 -11.92 -6.97
N TRP A 309 -13.74 -13.22 -6.77
CA TRP A 309 -12.43 -13.86 -6.84
C TRP A 309 -11.90 -13.95 -8.27
N ILE A 310 -12.75 -14.25 -9.25
CA ILE A 310 -12.37 -14.20 -10.67
C ILE A 310 -11.93 -12.79 -11.04
N TYR A 311 -12.72 -11.77 -10.69
CA TYR A 311 -12.39 -10.36 -10.93
C TYR A 311 -11.05 -9.99 -10.28
N GLY A 312 -10.89 -10.24 -8.98
CA GLY A 312 -9.68 -9.88 -8.24
C GLY A 312 -8.43 -10.60 -8.78
N GLY A 313 -8.53 -11.89 -9.06
CA GLY A 313 -7.45 -12.71 -9.57
C GLY A 313 -7.04 -12.34 -10.99
N VAL A 314 -8.02 -12.24 -11.90
CA VAL A 314 -7.77 -11.89 -13.31
C VAL A 314 -7.18 -10.49 -13.44
N MET A 315 -7.72 -9.49 -12.72
CA MET A 315 -7.16 -8.13 -12.75
C MET A 315 -5.73 -8.10 -12.20
N THR A 316 -5.44 -8.83 -11.12
CA THR A 316 -4.08 -8.92 -10.56
C THR A 316 -3.11 -9.58 -11.56
N ILE A 317 -3.52 -10.67 -12.22
CA ILE A 317 -2.71 -11.35 -13.25
C ILE A 317 -2.52 -10.45 -14.48
N ALA A 318 -3.57 -9.78 -14.96
CA ALA A 318 -3.50 -8.85 -16.08
C ALA A 318 -2.53 -7.69 -15.79
N GLY A 319 -2.61 -7.12 -14.58
CA GLY A 319 -1.63 -6.13 -14.10
C GLY A 319 -0.20 -6.67 -14.10
N THR A 320 -0.02 -7.91 -13.67
CA THR A 320 1.29 -8.60 -13.70
C THR A 320 1.83 -8.78 -15.12
N CYS A 321 0.97 -9.16 -16.09
CA CYS A 321 1.37 -9.28 -17.50
C CYS A 321 1.83 -7.94 -18.09
N LEU A 322 1.16 -6.83 -17.73
CA LEU A 322 1.58 -5.48 -18.13
C LEU A 322 2.92 -5.08 -17.50
N MET A 323 3.13 -5.40 -16.22
CA MET A 323 4.43 -5.18 -15.55
C MET A 323 5.53 -6.06 -16.13
N PHE A 324 5.20 -7.27 -16.60
CA PHE A 324 6.14 -8.12 -17.33
C PHE A 324 6.54 -7.45 -18.64
N GLY A 325 5.58 -6.89 -19.38
CA GLY A 325 5.85 -6.07 -20.56
C GLY A 325 6.75 -4.87 -20.26
N ALA A 326 6.54 -4.18 -19.13
CA ALA A 326 7.39 -3.08 -18.68
C ALA A 326 8.85 -3.53 -18.48
N ARG A 327 9.03 -4.69 -17.86
CA ARG A 327 10.34 -5.30 -17.60
C ARG A 327 11.04 -5.67 -18.90
N VAL A 328 10.33 -6.32 -19.81
CA VAL A 328 10.86 -6.70 -21.14
C VAL A 328 11.23 -5.44 -21.95
N ALA A 329 10.41 -4.39 -21.90
CA ALA A 329 10.71 -3.12 -22.56
C ALA A 329 11.93 -2.39 -21.95
N HIS A 330 12.25 -2.63 -20.67
CA HIS A 330 13.38 -1.97 -19.99
C HIS A 330 14.73 -2.67 -20.20
N LYS A 331 14.77 -4.01 -20.07
CA LYS A 331 16.02 -4.79 -20.07
C LYS A 331 16.01 -5.99 -21.04
N GLY A 332 14.97 -6.13 -21.87
CA GLY A 332 14.82 -7.26 -22.78
C GLY A 332 14.30 -8.52 -22.11
N TRP A 333 14.35 -9.63 -22.84
CA TRP A 333 13.77 -10.92 -22.42
C TRP A 333 14.60 -11.65 -21.37
N ASP A 334 15.88 -11.31 -21.21
CA ASP A 334 16.81 -12.09 -20.42
C ASP A 334 16.51 -11.98 -18.91
N LEU A 335 16.05 -13.07 -18.31
CA LEU A 335 15.54 -13.14 -16.93
C LEU A 335 16.62 -12.89 -15.85
N MET A 336 17.89 -13.05 -16.21
CA MET A 336 19.04 -12.93 -15.29
C MET A 336 19.57 -11.49 -15.15
N ILE A 337 19.11 -10.55 -15.97
CA ILE A 337 19.54 -9.14 -15.87
C ILE A 337 18.81 -8.47 -14.71
N ARG A 338 19.57 -7.85 -13.80
CA ARG A 338 19.02 -7.01 -12.71
C ARG A 338 18.23 -5.84 -13.31
N ALA A 339 16.91 -5.98 -13.28
CA ALA A 339 15.92 -5.02 -13.78
C ALA A 339 15.12 -4.45 -12.60
#